data_AF-G3Y9L2-F1
#
_entry.id   AF-G3Y9L2-F1
#
_cell.length_a   1.000
_cell.length_b   1.000
_cell.length_c   1.000
_cell.angle_alpha   90.00
_cell.angle_beta   90.00
_cell.angle_gamma   90.00
#
_symmetry.space_group_name_H-M   'P 1'
#
loop_
_entity.id
_entity.type
_entity.pdbx_description
1 polymer ?
#
loop_
_entity_poly.entity_id
_entity_poly.type
_entity_poly.pdbx_seq_one_letter_code
_entity_poly.pdbx_strand_id
1 'polypeptide(L)'
;SVSPRASKEEFMAALGLSTQDPQHEQYYRAMRDEAISTYNHLNEDPSNLLDIYRTTKPPYFWHHIRPERQRWGINEIARNASPLTRPLFARGMTSGEYGPNWVAGWLLYSVFRSRDVRNNRNR
;
A
#
# COMPACT_ATOMS: atom_id res chain seq x y z
N SER A 1 12.15 8.18 2.94
CA SER A 1 11.27 7.04 2.65
C SER A 1 11.90 5.77 3.20
N VAL A 2 11.12 4.70 3.37
CA VAL A 2 11.63 3.36 3.72
C VAL A 2 11.62 2.45 2.48
N SER A 3 12.41 1.37 2.53
CA SER A 3 12.33 0.31 1.52
C SER A 3 10.90 -0.26 1.44
N PRO A 4 10.37 -0.63 0.25
CA PRO A 4 9.07 -1.30 0.15
C PRO A 4 8.97 -2.58 1.00
N ARG A 5 10.10 -3.23 1.29
CA ARG A 5 10.16 -4.44 2.12
C ARG A 5 10.39 -4.18 3.60
N ALA A 6 10.58 -2.93 4.01
CA ALA A 6 10.76 -2.55 5.41
C ALA A 6 9.66 -3.12 6.30
N SER A 7 10.01 -3.40 7.54
CA SER A 7 9.09 -3.89 8.56
C SER A 7 8.03 -2.83 8.91
N LYS A 8 6.96 -3.27 9.57
CA LYS A 8 5.95 -2.33 10.10
C LYS A 8 6.57 -1.33 11.08
N GLU A 9 7.51 -1.81 11.91
CA GLU A 9 8.19 -1.00 12.90
C GLU A 9 9.04 0.10 12.24
N GLU A 10 9.84 -0.25 11.24
CA GLU A 10 10.63 0.73 10.47
C GLU A 10 9.74 1.75 9.75
N PHE A 11 8.62 1.29 9.17
CA PHE A 11 7.62 2.15 8.54
C PHE A 11 6.99 3.14 9.53
N MET A 12 6.56 2.67 10.70
CA MET A 12 5.96 3.52 11.73
C MET A 12 6.98 4.50 12.31
N ALA A 13 8.20 4.03 12.58
CA ALA A 13 9.29 4.89 13.05
C ALA A 13 9.60 6.02 12.06
N ALA A 14 9.59 5.74 10.75
CA ALA A 14 9.77 6.77 9.71
C ALA A 14 8.65 7.83 9.66
N LEU A 15 7.49 7.55 10.26
CA LEU A 15 6.40 8.51 10.45
C LEU A 15 6.42 9.20 11.82
N GLY A 16 7.38 8.88 12.68
CA GLY A 16 7.41 9.31 14.08
C GLY A 16 6.36 8.60 14.95
N LEU A 17 5.93 7.40 14.55
CA LEU A 17 4.95 6.57 15.25
C LEU A 17 5.64 5.36 15.90
N SER A 18 5.00 4.80 16.93
CA SER A 18 5.48 3.62 17.67
C SER A 18 4.46 2.49 17.58
N THR A 19 4.92 1.26 17.38
CA THR A 19 4.10 0.04 17.42
C THR A 19 3.62 -0.33 18.82
N GLN A 20 4.22 0.27 19.86
CA GLN A 20 3.90 0.02 21.26
C GLN A 20 2.83 0.98 21.79
N ASP A 21 2.51 2.04 21.03
CA ASP A 21 1.50 3.03 21.38
C ASP A 21 0.15 2.65 20.75
N PRO A 22 -0.89 2.37 21.55
CA PRO A 22 -2.21 2.00 21.04
C PRO A 22 -2.86 3.05 20.12
N GLN A 23 -2.61 4.34 20.35
CA GLN A 23 -3.12 5.42 19.50
C GLN A 23 -2.41 5.42 18.15
N HIS A 24 -1.09 5.20 18.14
CA HIS A 24 -0.33 5.06 16.90
C HIS A 24 -0.75 3.82 16.09
N GLU A 25 -1.10 2.73 16.76
CA GLU A 25 -1.68 1.56 16.13
C GLU A 25 -3.05 1.86 15.49
N GLN A 26 -3.87 2.73 16.08
CA GLN A 26 -5.12 3.17 15.46
C GLN A 26 -4.87 3.96 14.16
N TYR A 27 -3.88 4.86 14.15
CA TYR A 27 -3.48 5.56 12.92
C TYR A 27 -3.01 4.57 11.84
N TYR A 28 -2.18 3.59 12.22
CA TYR A 28 -1.72 2.55 11.29
C TYR A 28 -2.89 1.75 10.71
N ARG A 29 -3.85 1.33 11.55
CA ARG A 29 -5.03 0.58 11.11
C ARG A 29 -5.86 1.39 10.12
N ALA A 30 -6.17 2.66 10.44
CA ALA A 30 -6.93 3.53 9.56
C ALA A 30 -6.23 3.72 8.19
N MET A 31 -4.92 3.97 8.18
CA MET A 31 -4.16 4.06 6.92
C MET A 31 -4.16 2.74 6.14
N ARG A 32 -4.09 1.60 6.83
CA ARG A 32 -4.13 0.27 6.20
C ARG A 32 -5.50 -0.03 5.61
N ASP A 33 -6.58 0.37 6.25
CA ASP A 33 -7.95 0.17 5.76
C ASP A 33 -8.18 0.94 4.45
N GLU A 34 -7.68 2.18 4.37
CA GLU A 34 -7.69 2.97 3.13
C GLU A 34 -6.91 2.25 2.00
N ALA A 35 -5.74 1.67 2.30
CA ALA A 35 -4.99 0.88 1.33
C ALA A 35 -5.68 -0.44 0.94
N ILE A 36 -6.41 -1.09 1.85
CA ILE A 36 -7.21 -2.28 1.57
C ILE A 36 -8.35 -1.95 0.59
N SER A 37 -9.01 -0.80 0.76
CA SER A 37 -10.06 -0.35 -0.17
C SER A 37 -9.52 -0.24 -1.60
N THR A 38 -8.36 0.41 -1.78
CA THR A 38 -7.73 0.51 -3.11
C THR A 38 -7.26 -0.84 -3.64
N TYR A 39 -6.72 -1.72 -2.79
CA TYR A 39 -6.38 -3.09 -3.18
C TYR A 39 -7.61 -3.85 -3.71
N ASN A 40 -8.77 -3.73 -3.05
CA ASN A 40 -9.99 -4.39 -3.49
C ASN A 40 -10.39 -3.90 -4.89
N HIS A 41 -10.34 -2.58 -5.13
CA HIS A 41 -10.63 -2.02 -6.44
C HIS A 41 -9.67 -2.51 -7.54
N LEU A 42 -8.37 -2.64 -7.23
CA LEU A 42 -7.40 -3.21 -8.16
C LEU A 42 -7.68 -4.70 -8.48
N ASN A 43 -8.43 -5.39 -7.62
CA ASN A 43 -8.82 -6.80 -7.81
C ASN A 43 -10.17 -6.98 -8.53
N GLU A 44 -10.92 -5.92 -8.81
CA GLU A 44 -12.24 -5.99 -9.45
C GLU A 44 -12.17 -6.16 -10.97
N ASP A 45 -11.14 -5.60 -11.62
CA ASP A 45 -11.05 -5.54 -13.08
C ASP A 45 -9.69 -6.08 -13.60
N PRO A 46 -9.69 -7.10 -14.48
CA PRO A 46 -8.49 -7.57 -15.17
C PRO A 46 -7.78 -6.52 -16.03
N SER A 47 -8.42 -5.40 -16.36
CA SER A 47 -7.77 -4.26 -17.04
C SER A 47 -6.62 -3.67 -16.22
N ASN A 48 -6.62 -3.88 -14.90
CA ASN A 48 -5.54 -3.50 -13.99
C ASN A 48 -4.25 -4.32 -14.20
N LEU A 49 -4.32 -5.44 -14.92
CA LEU A 49 -3.24 -6.42 -15.07
C LEU A 49 -2.40 -6.18 -16.31
N LEU A 50 -1.11 -6.55 -16.24
CA LEU A 50 -0.28 -6.74 -17.43
C LEU A 50 -0.95 -7.75 -18.37
N ASP A 51 -0.72 -7.59 -19.68
CA ASP A 51 -1.42 -8.39 -20.70
C ASP A 51 -1.22 -9.90 -20.53
N ILE A 52 -0.03 -10.31 -20.09
CA ILE A 52 0.30 -11.72 -19.81
C ILE A 52 -0.53 -12.33 -18.67
N TYR A 53 -1.11 -11.50 -17.80
CA TYR A 53 -1.95 -11.94 -16.67
C TYR A 53 -3.43 -11.65 -16.88
N ARG A 54 -3.87 -11.13 -18.03
CA ARG A 54 -5.25 -10.66 -18.26
C ARG A 54 -6.33 -11.74 -18.01
N THR A 55 -5.98 -13.01 -18.15
CA THR A 55 -6.89 -14.16 -17.89
C THR A 55 -6.79 -14.72 -16.47
N THR A 56 -5.90 -14.17 -15.63
CA THR A 56 -5.70 -14.60 -14.24
C THR A 56 -6.91 -14.22 -13.41
N LYS A 57 -7.36 -15.13 -12.55
CA LYS A 57 -8.44 -14.88 -11.59
C LYS A 57 -7.88 -14.24 -10.32
N PRO A 58 -8.64 -13.37 -9.63
CA PRO A 58 -8.23 -12.81 -8.35
C PRO A 58 -8.07 -13.90 -7.26
N PRO A 59 -7.28 -13.65 -6.20
CA PRO A 59 -6.59 -12.38 -5.91
C PRO A 59 -5.36 -12.15 -6.79
N TYR A 60 -5.18 -10.90 -7.21
CA TYR A 60 -4.03 -10.46 -7.99
C TYR A 60 -2.83 -10.17 -7.08
N PHE A 61 -1.63 -10.41 -7.61
CA PHE A 61 -0.39 -10.11 -6.91
C PHE A 61 0.24 -8.84 -7.47
N TRP A 62 1.14 -8.23 -6.69
CA TRP A 62 1.79 -6.97 -7.05
C TRP A 62 2.40 -7.00 -8.46
N HIS A 63 3.12 -8.08 -8.78
CA HIS A 63 3.75 -8.25 -10.10
C HIS A 63 2.76 -8.54 -11.24
N HIS A 64 1.48 -8.77 -10.95
CA HIS A 64 0.44 -8.85 -11.97
C HIS A 64 -0.06 -7.47 -12.40
N ILE A 65 -0.07 -6.50 -11.48
CA ILE A 65 -0.67 -5.17 -11.70
C ILE A 65 0.26 -4.33 -12.59
N ARG A 66 -0.30 -3.61 -13.57
CA ARG A 66 0.47 -2.67 -14.41
C ARG A 66 1.13 -1.57 -13.57
N PRO A 67 2.36 -1.12 -13.90
CA PRO A 67 3.02 -0.03 -13.18
C PRO A 67 2.16 1.25 -13.07
N GLU A 68 1.42 1.60 -14.12
CA GLU A 68 0.55 2.78 -14.14
C GLU A 68 -0.61 2.65 -13.15
N ARG A 69 -1.13 1.43 -12.99
CA ARG A 69 -2.23 1.12 -12.06
C ARG A 69 -1.74 1.00 -10.61
N GLN A 70 -0.51 0.51 -10.40
CA GLN A 70 0.16 0.61 -9.12
C GLN A 70 0.33 2.09 -8.71
N ARG A 71 0.84 2.93 -9.61
CA ARG A 71 1.00 4.38 -9.38
C ARG A 71 -0.33 5.09 -9.15
N TRP A 72 -1.37 4.72 -9.90
CA TRP A 72 -2.72 5.22 -9.68
C TRP A 72 -3.22 4.86 -8.27
N GLY A 73 -3.05 3.61 -7.84
CA GLY A 73 -3.48 3.19 -6.49
C GLY A 73 -2.77 3.96 -5.38
N ILE A 74 -1.46 4.22 -5.52
CA ILE A 74 -0.70 5.04 -4.56
C ILE A 74 -1.25 6.46 -4.47
N ASN A 75 -1.56 7.08 -5.61
CA ASN A 75 -2.18 8.40 -5.65
C ASN A 75 -3.57 8.40 -5.01
N GLU A 76 -4.39 7.39 -5.33
CA GLU A 76 -5.78 7.35 -4.92
C GLU A 76 -5.93 7.24 -3.40
N ILE A 77 -5.06 6.46 -2.74
CA ILE A 77 -4.99 6.39 -1.28
C ILE A 77 -4.69 7.77 -0.68
N ALA A 78 -3.60 8.41 -1.13
CA ALA A 78 -3.19 9.70 -0.58
C ALA A 78 -4.23 10.81 -0.84
N ARG A 79 -4.89 10.79 -2.00
CA ARG A 79 -5.92 11.75 -2.41
C ARG A 79 -7.21 11.62 -1.59
N ASN A 80 -7.62 10.39 -1.30
CA ASN A 80 -8.88 10.10 -0.60
C ASN A 80 -8.70 9.91 0.91
N ALA A 81 -7.49 10.16 1.44
CA ALA A 81 -7.20 10.03 2.85
C ALA A 81 -8.18 10.82 3.73
N SER A 82 -8.68 10.14 4.77
CA SER A 82 -9.56 10.73 5.77
C SER A 82 -8.87 11.86 6.54
N PRO A 83 -9.60 12.77 7.20
CA PRO A 83 -8.99 13.83 8.02
C PRO A 83 -8.00 13.30 9.07
N LEU A 84 -8.22 12.09 9.58
CA LEU A 84 -7.36 11.43 10.57
C LEU A 84 -6.00 11.05 10.00
N THR A 85 -5.95 10.50 8.78
CA THR A 85 -4.75 9.91 8.17
C THR A 85 -4.05 10.87 7.20
N ARG A 86 -4.77 11.86 6.68
CA ARG A 86 -4.27 12.85 5.71
C ARG A 86 -2.95 13.51 6.12
N PRO A 87 -2.71 13.92 7.38
CA PRO A 87 -1.42 14.47 7.78
C PRO A 87 -0.26 13.49 7.64
N LEU A 88 -0.50 12.19 7.84
CA LEU A 88 0.52 11.14 7.71
C LEU A 88 0.84 10.87 6.24
N PHE A 89 -0.17 10.81 5.38
CA PHE A 89 0.05 10.74 3.94
C PHE A 89 0.72 11.99 3.39
N ALA A 90 0.43 13.18 3.91
CA ALA A 90 1.10 14.41 3.48
C ALA A 90 2.63 14.36 3.70
N ARG A 91 3.10 13.73 4.79
CA ARG A 91 4.54 13.46 5.03
C ARG A 91 5.15 12.47 4.02
N GLY A 92 4.30 11.72 3.35
CA GLY A 92 4.64 10.75 2.33
C GLY A 92 4.93 11.34 0.95
N MET A 93 4.53 12.59 0.70
CA MET A 93 4.57 13.21 -0.63
C MET A 93 6.01 13.28 -1.16
N THR A 94 6.25 12.68 -2.32
CA THR A 94 7.56 12.66 -2.98
C THR A 94 7.45 13.02 -4.45
N SER A 95 8.37 13.84 -4.94
CA SER A 95 8.59 14.09 -6.36
C SER A 95 9.69 13.16 -6.87
N GLY A 96 9.35 11.94 -7.31
CA GLY A 96 10.37 10.99 -7.78
C GLY A 96 9.85 9.61 -8.20
N GLU A 97 10.81 8.72 -8.52
CA GLU A 97 10.61 7.38 -9.10
C GLU A 97 9.83 6.42 -8.18
N TYR A 98 9.91 6.60 -6.85
CA TYR A 98 9.20 5.78 -5.86
C TYR A 98 7.71 6.10 -5.70
N GLY A 99 7.14 6.75 -6.71
CA GLY A 99 5.75 7.13 -6.75
C GLY A 99 5.47 8.39 -5.93
N PRO A 100 4.27 8.96 -6.09
CA PRO A 100 3.91 10.28 -5.57
C PRO A 100 3.81 10.32 -4.05
N ASN A 101 3.75 9.15 -3.39
CA ASN A 101 3.62 9.04 -1.95
C ASN A 101 4.23 7.75 -1.39
N TRP A 102 5.37 7.83 -0.70
CA TRP A 102 6.07 6.65 -0.18
C TRP A 102 5.29 5.91 0.91
N VAL A 103 4.43 6.62 1.66
CA VAL A 103 3.61 6.05 2.73
C VAL A 103 2.51 5.16 2.13
N ALA A 104 1.76 5.69 1.18
CA ALA A 104 0.74 4.93 0.45
C ALA A 104 1.35 3.77 -0.34
N GLY A 105 2.53 3.99 -0.96
CA GLY A 105 3.28 2.94 -1.66
C GLY A 105 3.64 1.77 -0.76
N TRP A 106 4.22 2.04 0.42
CA TRP A 106 4.55 0.99 1.38
C TRP A 106 3.29 0.26 1.87
N LEU A 107 2.22 0.99 2.20
CA LEU A 107 0.98 0.39 2.70
C LEU A 107 0.33 -0.51 1.66
N LEU A 108 0.14 -0.04 0.43
CA LEU A 108 -0.46 -0.82 -0.65
C LEU A 108 0.36 -2.07 -0.93
N TYR A 109 1.68 -1.95 -1.02
CA TYR A 109 2.55 -3.11 -1.23
C TYR A 109 2.49 -4.09 -0.04
N SER A 110 2.42 -3.60 1.21
CA SER A 110 2.26 -4.46 2.40
C SER A 110 0.96 -5.27 2.39
N VAL A 111 -0.11 -4.68 1.84
CA VAL A 111 -1.46 -5.27 1.70
C VAL A 111 -1.46 -6.37 0.64
N PHE A 112 -0.77 -6.17 -0.50
CA PHE A 112 -0.52 -7.20 -1.49
C PHE A 112 0.33 -8.35 -0.91
N ARG A 113 1.45 -8.02 -0.26
CA ARG A 113 2.37 -9.03 0.31
C ARG A 113 1.69 -9.95 1.32
N SER A 114 0.83 -9.43 2.18
CA SER A 114 0.14 -10.24 3.20
C SER A 114 -0.91 -11.20 2.62
N ARG A 115 -1.35 -10.99 1.37
CA ARG A 115 -2.34 -11.82 0.69
C ARG A 115 -1.72 -12.81 -0.31
N ASP A 116 -0.42 -12.69 -0.58
CA ASP A 116 0.30 -13.69 -1.36
C ASP A 116 0.71 -14.86 -0.45
N VAL A 117 -0.02 -15.98 -0.57
CA VAL A 117 0.23 -17.22 0.18
C VAL A 117 1.66 -17.76 0.01
N ARG A 118 2.36 -17.40 -1.06
CA ARG A 118 3.78 -17.75 -1.25
C ARG A 118 4.69 -17.02 -0.25
N ASN A 119 4.31 -15.83 0.20
CA ASN A 119 5.04 -15.08 1.23
C ASN A 119 4.76 -15.59 2.65
N ASN A 120 3.70 -16.38 2.87
CA ASN A 120 3.36 -16.95 4.18
C ASN A 120 4.04 -18.30 4.46
N ARG A 121 4.74 -18.90 3.49
CA ARG A 121 5.44 -20.19 3.67
C ARG A 121 6.88 -20.07 4.19
N ASN A 122 7.44 -18.85 4.24
CA ASN A 122 8.81 -18.58 4.66
C ASN A 122 8.89 -17.74 5.97
N ARG A 123 7.89 -17.86 6.85
CA ARG A 123 7.89 -17.25 8.18
C ARG A 123 7.69 -18.30 9.25
#